data_AF-A0AA43EN66-F1
#
_entry.id   AF-A0AA43EN66-F1
#
_cell.length_a   1.000
_cell.length_b   1.000
_cell.length_c   1.000
_cell.angle_alpha   90.00
_cell.angle_beta   90.00
_cell.angle_gamma   90.00
#
_symmetry.space_group_name_H-M   'P 1'
#
loop_
_entity.id
_entity.type
_entity.pdbx_description
1 polymer ?
#
loop_
_entity_poly.entity_id
_entity_poly.type
_entity_poly.pdbx_seq_one_letter_code
_entity_poly.pdbx_strand_id
1 'polypeptide(L)'
;KFTTRGQITLHITVDEDSVSTTTLCLQVQDTGIGIEPAVQEKLFMPFMQADGSTTRRYGGTGLGLAIVKQLAQLMGGTVGIDSVLGQGSIVWCTIQLKKPATQTLLAKAG
;
A
#
# COMPACT_ATOMS: atom_id res chain seq x y z
N LYS A 1 -14.08 4.17 2.57
CA LYS A 1 -14.09 5.20 3.64
C LYS A 1 -14.16 6.63 3.07
N PHE A 2 -13.65 6.89 1.84
CA PHE A 2 -13.76 8.18 1.14
C PHE A 2 -14.64 8.17 -0.13
N THR A 3 -15.19 7.00 -0.49
CA THR A 3 -16.01 6.81 -1.69
C THR A 3 -17.47 6.60 -1.29
N THR A 4 -18.31 7.63 -1.40
CA THR A 4 -19.76 7.54 -1.07
C THR A 4 -20.57 7.02 -2.26
N ARG A 5 -20.08 7.27 -3.47
CA ARG A 5 -20.39 6.62 -4.75
C ARG A 5 -19.09 6.55 -5.53
N GLY A 6 -18.75 5.39 -6.09
CA GLY A 6 -17.47 5.17 -6.78
C GLY A 6 -16.90 3.79 -6.48
N GLN A 7 -15.68 3.55 -6.95
CA GLN A 7 -15.03 2.23 -6.89
C GLN A 7 -13.80 2.27 -5.98
N ILE A 8 -13.54 1.13 -5.33
CA ILE A 8 -12.22 0.83 -4.75
C ILE A 8 -11.68 -0.37 -5.50
N THR A 9 -10.46 -0.26 -6.02
CA THR A 9 -9.79 -1.34 -6.75
C THR A 9 -8.47 -1.68 -6.09
N LEU A 10 -8.17 -2.97 -6.01
CA LEU A 10 -6.87 -3.49 -5.57
C LEU A 10 -6.11 -3.97 -6.82
N HIS A 11 -4.94 -3.41 -7.04
CA HIS A 11 -4.00 -3.85 -8.07
C HIS A 11 -2.76 -4.43 -7.40
N ILE A 12 -2.23 -5.50 -8.00
CA ILE A 12 -0.97 -6.11 -7.58
C ILE A 12 -0.11 -6.27 -8.84
N THR A 13 1.07 -5.66 -8.83
CA THR A 13 2.05 -5.76 -9.91
C THR A 13 3.36 -6.33 -9.39
N VAL A 14 4.18 -6.84 -10.31
CA VAL A 14 5.58 -7.20 -10.04
C VAL A 14 6.43 -6.04 -10.55
N ASP A 15 7.08 -5.32 -9.63
CA ASP A 15 7.94 -4.19 -9.99
C ASP A 15 9.35 -4.68 -10.35
N GLU A 16 9.84 -5.69 -9.62
CA GLU A 16 11.14 -6.32 -9.88
C GLU A 16 11.05 -7.82 -9.65
N ASP A 17 11.70 -8.59 -10.51
CA ASP A 17 11.77 -10.04 -10.38
C ASP A 17 13.21 -10.54 -10.55
N SER A 18 13.78 -11.07 -9.48
CA SER A 18 15.15 -11.60 -9.45
C SER A 18 15.13 -13.12 -9.29
N VAL A 19 16.32 -13.74 -9.27
CA VAL A 19 16.45 -15.19 -9.07
C VAL A 19 15.97 -15.61 -7.67
N SER A 20 16.21 -14.79 -6.65
CA SER A 20 15.98 -15.14 -5.25
C SER A 20 14.84 -14.36 -4.60
N THR A 21 14.40 -13.26 -5.21
CA THR A 21 13.37 -12.37 -4.66
C THR A 21 12.42 -11.85 -5.74
N THR A 22 11.21 -11.50 -5.34
CA THR A 22 10.23 -10.75 -6.15
C THR A 22 9.76 -9.55 -5.34
N THR A 23 9.77 -8.37 -5.94
CA THR A 23 9.19 -7.16 -5.36
C THR A 23 7.79 -6.99 -5.92
N LEU A 24 6.79 -7.05 -5.05
CA LEU A 24 5.39 -6.80 -5.39
C LEU A 24 5.00 -5.38 -5.01
N CYS A 25 4.24 -4.70 -5.87
CA CYS A 25 3.58 -3.44 -5.55
C CYS A 25 2.08 -3.70 -5.39
N LEU A 26 1.54 -3.39 -4.21
CA LEU A 26 0.13 -3.47 -3.89
C LEU A 26 -0.43 -2.05 -3.89
N GLN A 27 -1.46 -1.82 -4.69
CA GLN A 27 -2.05 -0.50 -4.87
C GLN A 27 -3.55 -0.56 -4.55
N VAL A 28 -4.00 0.33 -3.67
CA VAL A 28 -5.41 0.56 -3.38
C VAL A 28 -5.80 1.88 -4.00
N GLN A 29 -6.62 1.82 -5.05
CA GLN A 29 -7.14 2.99 -5.74
C GLN A 29 -8.59 3.25 -5.31
N ASP A 30 -8.91 4.49 -5.01
CA ASP A 30 -10.27 4.95 -4.77
C ASP A 30 -10.62 6.16 -5.66
N THR A 31 -11.91 6.34 -5.97
CA THR A 31 -12.40 7.49 -6.76
C THR A 31 -13.08 8.55 -5.88
N GLY A 32 -12.64 8.70 -4.64
CA GLY A 32 -13.20 9.61 -3.64
C GLY A 32 -12.74 11.05 -3.78
N ILE A 33 -12.79 11.79 -2.68
CA ILE A 33 -12.52 13.24 -2.64
C ILE A 33 -11.05 13.64 -2.90
N GLY A 34 -10.13 12.68 -2.92
CA GLY A 34 -8.69 12.96 -2.95
C GLY A 34 -8.16 13.56 -1.64
N ILE A 35 -6.86 13.82 -1.58
CA ILE A 35 -6.13 14.29 -0.40
C ILE A 35 -5.26 15.48 -0.79
N GLU A 36 -5.27 16.54 0.02
CA GLU A 36 -4.42 17.72 -0.19
C GLU A 36 -2.93 17.40 -0.13
N PRO A 37 -2.08 18.01 -0.97
CA PRO A 37 -0.63 17.75 -0.98
C PRO A 37 0.04 17.86 0.40
N ALA A 38 -0.31 18.87 1.19
CA ALA A 38 0.25 19.08 2.53
C ALA A 38 -0.09 17.95 3.53
N VAL A 39 -1.18 17.22 3.28
CA VAL A 39 -1.61 16.07 4.08
C VAL A 39 -0.93 14.79 3.58
N GLN A 40 -0.72 14.65 2.27
CA GLN A 40 -0.05 13.49 1.67
C GLN A 40 1.34 13.26 2.29
N GLU A 41 2.12 14.32 2.50
CA GLU A 41 3.46 14.25 3.10
C GLU A 41 3.47 13.67 4.52
N LYS A 42 2.38 13.87 5.27
CA LYS A 42 2.27 13.47 6.68
C LYS A 42 1.45 12.20 6.87
N LEU A 43 0.87 11.65 5.80
CA LEU A 43 -0.14 10.60 5.85
C LEU A 43 0.33 9.31 6.53
N PHE A 44 1.63 9.02 6.45
CA PHE A 44 2.25 7.85 7.06
C PHE A 44 2.86 8.11 8.45
N MET A 45 2.69 9.32 9.01
CA MET A 45 3.10 9.61 10.38
C MET A 45 2.11 8.99 11.38
N PRO A 46 2.59 8.43 12.50
CA PRO A 46 1.70 7.93 13.55
C PRO A 46 0.73 9.00 14.04
N PHE A 47 -0.52 8.59 14.29
CA PHE A 47 -1.59 9.47 14.80
C PHE A 47 -1.98 10.62 13.86
N MET A 48 -1.46 10.66 12.63
CA MET A 48 -1.89 11.65 11.66
C MET A 48 -3.27 11.26 11.09
N GLN A 49 -4.19 12.21 11.09
CA GLN A 49 -5.49 12.12 10.44
C GLN A 49 -5.57 13.22 9.39
N ALA A 50 -6.03 12.89 8.18
CA ALA A 50 -6.28 13.84 7.10
C ALA A 50 -7.45 14.78 7.47
N ASP A 51 -7.11 15.78 8.28
CA ASP A 51 -7.88 16.94 8.71
C ASP A 51 -9.11 16.73 9.64
N GLY A 52 -9.25 17.65 10.60
CA GLY A 52 -10.08 17.55 11.79
C GLY A 52 -11.60 17.60 11.57
N SER A 53 -12.09 17.85 10.36
CA SER A 53 -13.52 18.02 10.05
C SER A 53 -14.28 16.71 9.83
N THR A 54 -13.59 15.59 9.60
CA THR A 54 -14.20 14.27 9.34
C THR A 54 -14.04 13.27 10.48
N THR A 55 -13.43 13.69 11.59
CA THR A 55 -13.07 12.85 12.75
C THR A 55 -14.28 12.27 13.50
N ARG A 56 -15.46 12.90 13.45
CA ARG A 56 -16.67 12.34 14.08
C ARG A 56 -17.40 11.29 13.25
N ARG A 57 -17.14 11.17 11.95
CA ARG A 57 -17.97 10.33 11.07
C ARG A 57 -17.35 8.98 10.76
N TYR A 58 -16.03 8.83 10.84
CA TYR A 58 -15.35 7.60 10.39
C TYR A 58 -14.14 7.24 11.27
N GLY A 59 -14.37 7.01 12.57
CA GLY A 59 -13.35 6.68 13.58
C GLY A 59 -12.17 5.80 13.10
N GLY A 60 -10.97 6.19 13.48
CA GLY A 60 -9.72 5.47 13.22
C GLY A 60 -8.55 6.22 13.85
N THR A 61 -7.63 5.52 14.49
CA THR A 61 -6.54 6.12 15.29
C THR A 61 -5.42 6.78 14.48
N GLY A 62 -5.49 6.75 13.14
CA GLY A 62 -4.41 7.17 12.26
C GLY A 62 -3.20 6.22 12.26
N LEU A 63 -3.26 5.08 12.96
CA LEU A 63 -2.13 4.15 13.07
C LEU A 63 -1.99 3.20 11.87
N GLY A 64 -3.07 2.93 11.13
CA GLY A 64 -3.07 1.90 10.09
C GLY A 64 -1.97 2.10 9.03
N LEU A 65 -1.85 3.32 8.47
CA LEU A 65 -0.84 3.61 7.45
C LEU A 65 0.58 3.67 8.02
N ALA A 66 0.74 4.10 9.28
CA ALA A 66 2.04 4.04 9.95
C ALA A 66 2.52 2.60 10.16
N ILE A 67 1.60 1.69 10.52
CA ILE A 67 1.89 0.25 10.63
C ILE A 67 2.25 -0.34 9.26
N VAL A 68 1.46 -0.02 8.22
CA VAL A 68 1.76 -0.47 6.84
C VAL A 68 3.14 -0.01 6.39
N LYS A 69 3.52 1.25 6.67
CA LYS A 69 4.88 1.75 6.39
C LYS A 69 5.95 0.93 7.09
N GLN A 70 5.78 0.68 8.40
CA GLN A 70 6.76 -0.09 9.16
C GLN A 70 6.89 -1.53 8.63
N LEU A 71 5.77 -2.20 8.33
CA LEU A 71 5.78 -3.55 7.78
C LEU A 71 6.43 -3.61 6.40
N ALA A 72 6.08 -2.69 5.50
CA ALA A 72 6.69 -2.61 4.17
C ALA A 72 8.21 -2.43 4.27
N GLN A 73 8.68 -1.53 5.14
CA GLN A 73 10.11 -1.30 5.38
C GLN A 73 10.81 -2.54 5.97
N LEU A 74 10.18 -3.24 6.92
CA LEU A 74 10.71 -4.51 7.46
C LEU A 74 10.79 -5.60 6.39
N MET A 75 9.92 -5.54 5.39
CA MET A 75 9.90 -6.44 4.22
C MET A 75 10.76 -5.92 3.07
N GLY A 76 11.64 -4.94 3.29
CA GLY A 76 12.56 -4.42 2.28
C GLY A 76 11.92 -3.57 1.18
N GLY A 77 10.67 -3.13 1.38
CA GLY A 77 9.96 -2.26 0.46
C GLY A 77 9.69 -0.87 1.04
N THR A 78 8.73 -0.16 0.44
CA THR A 78 8.37 1.21 0.80
C THR A 78 6.87 1.45 0.64
N VAL A 79 6.41 2.67 0.89
CA VAL A 79 5.02 3.10 0.73
C VAL A 79 4.95 4.44 0.04
N GLY A 80 3.81 4.74 -0.57
CA GLY A 80 3.53 6.03 -1.15
C GLY A 80 2.04 6.28 -1.38
N ILE A 81 1.76 7.49 -1.83
CA ILE A 81 0.43 7.92 -2.24
C ILE A 81 0.54 8.86 -3.44
N ASP A 82 -0.36 8.67 -4.39
CA ASP A 82 -0.65 9.62 -5.46
C ASP A 82 -2.12 10.03 -5.35
N SER A 83 -2.39 11.31 -5.11
CA SER A 83 -3.77 11.77 -4.91
C SER A 83 -4.00 13.15 -5.48
N VAL A 84 -5.18 13.33 -6.08
CA VAL A 84 -5.63 14.61 -6.64
C VAL A 84 -7.02 14.91 -6.10
N LEU A 85 -7.20 16.12 -5.56
CA LEU A 85 -8.50 16.56 -5.05
C LEU A 85 -9.61 16.40 -6.10
N GLY A 86 -10.71 15.78 -5.68
CA GLY A 86 -11.87 15.47 -6.51
C GLY A 86 -11.70 14.30 -7.49
N GLN A 87 -10.52 13.70 -7.60
CA GLN A 87 -10.24 12.59 -8.53
C GLN A 87 -9.92 11.27 -7.83
N GLY A 88 -9.73 11.30 -6.51
CA GLY A 88 -9.44 10.12 -5.70
C GLY A 88 -7.96 9.96 -5.39
N SER A 89 -7.57 8.75 -4.98
CA SER A 89 -6.22 8.46 -4.49
C SER A 89 -5.78 7.06 -4.86
N ILE A 90 -4.47 6.87 -5.00
CA ILE A 90 -3.80 5.58 -5.07
C ILE A 90 -2.83 5.53 -3.89
N VAL A 91 -3.12 4.70 -2.90
CA VAL A 91 -2.18 4.39 -1.82
C VAL A 91 -1.51 3.07 -2.14
N TRP A 92 -0.20 3.03 -2.07
CA TRP A 92 0.56 1.84 -2.46
C TRP A 92 1.65 1.48 -1.48
N CYS A 93 2.02 0.21 -1.48
CA CYS A 93 3.21 -0.30 -0.81
C CYS A 93 3.93 -1.32 -1.68
N THR A 94 5.25 -1.36 -1.55
CA THR A 94 6.06 -2.46 -2.08
C THR A 94 6.47 -3.39 -0.95
N ILE A 95 6.56 -4.68 -1.26
CA ILE A 95 7.12 -5.70 -0.37
C ILE A 95 8.05 -6.60 -1.17
N GLN A 96 9.19 -6.97 -0.59
CA GLN A 96 10.11 -7.93 -1.18
C GLN A 96 9.88 -9.31 -0.56
N LEU A 97 9.62 -10.30 -1.40
CA LEU A 97 9.39 -11.68 -1.00
C LEU A 97 10.51 -12.56 -1.52
N LYS A 98 10.97 -13.52 -0.71
CA LYS A 98 11.91 -14.54 -1.15
C LYS A 98 11.20 -15.57 -2.02
N LYS A 99 11.80 -15.93 -3.14
CA LYS A 99 11.34 -17.05 -3.95
C LYS A 99 11.65 -18.36 -3.24
N PRO A 100 10.76 -19.37 -3.33
CA PRO A 100 11.09 -20.70 -2.86
C PRO A 100 12.34 -21.19 -3.61
N ALA A 101 13.27 -21.81 -2.89
CA ALA A 101 14.39 -22.49 -3.54
C ALA A 101 13.81 -23.54 -4.49
N THR A 102 14.14 -23.45 -5.78
CA THR A 102 13.77 -24.49 -6.75
C THR A 102 14.38 -25.80 -6.28
N GLN A 103 13.57 -26.68 -5.69
CA GLN A 103 13.99 -28.04 -5.41
C GLN A 103 14.03 -28.76 -6.75
N THR A 104 15.22 -28.89 -7.33
CA THR A 104 15.43 -29.81 -8.45
C THR A 104 15.08 -31.20 -7.94
N LEU A 105 13.91 -31.71 -8.36
CA LEU A 105 13.56 -33.11 -8.15
C LEU A 105 14.59 -33.93 -8.92
N LEU A 106 15.58 -34.47 -8.21
CA LEU A 106 16.42 -35.54 -8.75
C LEU A 106 15.47 -36.72 -8.99
N ALA A 107 15.07 -36.90 -10.24
CA ALA A 107 14.43 -38.12 -10.69
C ALA A 107 15.37 -39.27 -10.33
N LYS A 108 14.99 -40.07 -9.33
CA LYS A 108 15.62 -41.36 -9.11
C LYS A 108 15.33 -42.19 -10.36
N ALA A 109 16.32 -42.27 -11.24
CA ALA A 109 16.36 -43.30 -12.27
C ALA A 109 16.41 -44.67 -11.53
N GLY A 110 15.52 -45.56 -11.94
CA GLY A 110 15.31 -46.88 -11.35
C GLY A 110 16.40 -47.89 -11.65
#